data_AF-A0A5N7IZY4-F1
#
_entry.id   AF-A0A5N7IZY4-F1
#
_cell.length_a   1.000
_cell.length_b   1.000
_cell.length_c   1.000
_cell.angle_alpha   90.00
_cell.angle_beta   90.00
_cell.angle_gamma   90.00
#
_symmetry.space_group_name_H-M   'P 1'
#
loop_
_entity.id
_entity.type
_entity.pdbx_description
1 polymer ?
#
loop_
_entity_poly.entity_id
_entity_poly.type
_entity_poly.pdbx_seq_one_letter_code
_entity_poly.pdbx_strand_id
1 'polypeptide(L)'
;MNKSRNIIKKAILIFCIAILPISFSNRAIYGTWNVFAYPNRVTINGYRYDNNREIMALTDNNKPKHEVSTIIDRITFKAIYSNGIKSMGYGKSVYLYLGGDRYLILRCGGGG
;
A
#
# COMPACT_ATOMS: atom_id res chain seq x y z
N MET A 1 -17.32 -22.25 34.72
CA MET A 1 -17.35 -20.91 34.10
C MET A 1 -15.98 -20.21 33.97
N ASN A 2 -15.06 -20.33 34.93
CA ASN A 2 -13.75 -19.63 34.89
C ASN A 2 -12.74 -20.16 33.85
N LYS A 3 -12.76 -21.46 33.54
CA LYS A 3 -11.79 -22.08 32.60
C LYS A 3 -11.97 -21.58 31.15
N SER A 4 -13.22 -21.52 30.68
CA SER A 4 -13.54 -21.00 29.33
C SER A 4 -13.20 -19.51 29.19
N ARG A 5 -13.51 -18.68 30.19
CA ARG A 5 -13.12 -17.26 30.21
C ARG A 5 -11.60 -17.06 30.10
N ASN A 6 -10.79 -17.91 30.74
CA ASN A 6 -9.34 -17.81 30.67
C ASN A 6 -8.76 -18.23 29.32
N ILE A 7 -9.36 -19.21 28.64
CA ILE A 7 -8.97 -19.61 27.28
C ILE A 7 -9.26 -18.48 26.29
N ILE A 8 -10.46 -17.90 26.37
CA ILE A 8 -10.86 -16.76 25.51
C ILE A 8 -9.90 -15.58 25.71
N LYS A 9 -9.56 -15.23 26.95
CA LYS A 9 -8.59 -14.16 27.25
C LYS A 9 -7.22 -14.43 26.61
N LYS A 10 -6.71 -15.66 26.70
CA LYS A 10 -5.44 -16.05 26.07
C LYS A 10 -5.50 -15.97 24.56
N ALA A 11 -6.60 -16.43 23.95
CA ALA A 11 -6.79 -16.36 22.50
C ALA A 11 -6.81 -14.91 22.00
N ILE A 12 -7.54 -14.03 22.68
CA ILE A 12 -7.57 -12.59 22.37
C ILE A 12 -6.17 -11.98 22.51
N LEU A 13 -5.43 -12.33 23.58
CA LEU A 13 -4.08 -11.84 23.78
C LEU A 13 -3.14 -12.26 22.64
N ILE A 14 -3.17 -13.54 22.23
CA ILE A 14 -2.37 -14.05 21.12
C ILE A 14 -2.75 -13.35 19.81
N PHE A 15 -4.04 -13.17 19.56
CA PHE A 15 -4.55 -12.46 18.39
C PHE A 15 -4.05 -11.00 18.35
N CYS A 16 -4.11 -10.28 19.46
CA CYS A 16 -3.59 -8.92 19.57
C CYS A 16 -2.07 -8.87 19.33
N ILE A 17 -1.30 -9.80 19.91
CA ILE A 17 0.16 -9.87 19.73
C ILE A 17 0.51 -10.16 18.27
N ALA A 18 -0.30 -10.95 17.55
CA ALA A 18 -0.07 -11.23 16.13
C ALA A 18 -0.42 -10.04 15.22
N ILE A 19 -1.53 -9.34 15.49
CA ILE A 19 -2.04 -8.28 14.61
C ILE A 19 -1.35 -6.94 14.81
N LEU A 20 -0.97 -6.60 16.05
CA LEU A 20 -0.35 -5.32 16.35
C LEU A 20 0.93 -5.10 15.53
N PRO A 21 1.91 -6.02 15.47
CA PRO A 21 3.11 -5.86 14.65
C PRO A 21 2.79 -5.64 13.18
N ILE A 22 1.82 -6.39 12.63
CA ILE A 22 1.40 -6.25 11.24
C ILE A 22 0.84 -4.84 10.99
N SER A 23 -0.01 -4.36 11.89
CA SER A 23 -0.61 -3.03 11.84
C SER A 23 0.43 -1.91 11.96
N PHE A 24 1.39 -2.06 12.89
CA PHE A 24 2.52 -1.14 13.07
C PHE A 24 3.44 -1.10 11.85
N SER A 25 3.83 -2.26 11.31
CA SER A 25 4.63 -2.35 10.09
C SER A 25 3.91 -1.71 8.91
N ASN A 26 2.62 -1.97 8.75
CA ASN A 26 1.81 -1.37 7.70
C ASN A 26 1.73 0.17 7.85
N ARG A 27 1.60 0.68 9.09
CA ARG A 27 1.63 2.13 9.36
C ARG A 27 2.99 2.74 9.07
N ALA A 28 4.08 2.06 9.41
CA ALA A 28 5.43 2.53 9.14
C ALA A 28 5.71 2.61 7.63
N ILE A 29 5.38 1.56 6.89
CA ILE A 29 5.68 1.43 5.46
C ILE A 29 4.69 2.24 4.61
N TYR A 30 3.40 2.04 4.82
CA TYR A 30 2.33 2.58 3.97
C TYR A 30 1.63 3.80 4.53
N GLY A 31 1.94 4.18 5.77
CA GLY A 31 1.28 5.30 6.43
C GLY A 31 -0.17 5.03 6.84
N THR A 32 -0.65 3.78 6.84
CA THR A 32 -2.01 3.42 7.28
C THR A 32 -1.98 2.22 8.22
N TRP A 33 -2.86 2.18 9.23
CA TRP A 33 -2.96 1.04 10.15
C TRP A 33 -3.72 -0.14 9.53
N ASN A 34 -4.64 0.14 8.61
CA ASN A 34 -5.42 -0.89 7.94
C ASN A 34 -4.63 -1.46 6.76
N VAL A 35 -4.28 -2.75 6.84
CA VAL A 35 -3.53 -3.48 5.79
C VAL A 35 -4.27 -3.49 4.45
N PHE A 36 -5.60 -3.50 4.49
CA PHE A 36 -6.46 -3.52 3.31
C PHE A 36 -6.79 -2.13 2.77
N ALA A 37 -6.44 -1.06 3.50
CA ALA A 37 -6.63 0.29 3.02
C ALA A 37 -5.57 0.67 1.99
N TYR A 38 -5.90 1.67 1.17
CA TYR A 38 -4.93 2.27 0.27
C TYR A 38 -3.79 2.91 1.08
N PRO A 39 -2.54 2.76 0.62
CA PRO A 39 -1.40 3.39 1.26
C PRO A 39 -1.57 4.92 1.21
N ASN A 40 -1.15 5.60 2.27
CA ASN A 40 -0.97 7.05 2.25
C ASN A 40 0.34 7.43 1.55
N ARG A 41 1.32 6.51 1.53
CA ARG A 41 2.60 6.67 0.87
C ARG A 41 3.22 5.32 0.50
N VAL A 42 4.10 5.33 -0.48
CA VAL A 42 4.96 4.19 -0.87
C VAL A 42 6.35 4.70 -1.20
N THR A 43 7.37 3.87 -1.03
CA THR A 43 8.74 4.20 -1.41
C THR A 43 9.23 3.22 -2.47
N ILE A 44 9.59 3.74 -3.64
CA ILE A 44 10.05 2.93 -4.78
C ILE A 44 11.38 3.50 -5.27
N ASN A 45 12.41 2.65 -5.34
CA ASN A 45 13.76 3.04 -5.76
C ASN A 45 14.32 4.27 -5.02
N GLY A 46 14.06 4.37 -3.70
CA GLY A 46 14.50 5.49 -2.86
C GLY A 46 13.64 6.75 -2.94
N TYR A 47 12.62 6.79 -3.82
CA TYR A 47 11.70 7.91 -3.95
C TYR A 47 10.39 7.65 -3.21
N ARG A 48 9.96 8.62 -2.40
CA ARG A 48 8.65 8.58 -1.73
C ARG A 48 7.58 9.14 -2.67
N TYR A 49 6.49 8.38 -2.82
CA TYR A 49 5.28 8.79 -3.53
C TYR A 49 4.13 8.84 -2.54
N ASP A 50 3.44 9.97 -2.48
CA ASP A 50 2.32 10.20 -1.58
C ASP A 50 0.98 10.07 -2.31
N ASN A 51 -0.03 9.62 -1.57
CA ASN A 51 -1.39 9.44 -2.04
C ASN A 51 -2.18 10.75 -1.90
N ASN A 52 -2.57 11.33 -3.03
CA ASN A 52 -3.39 12.54 -3.08
C ASN A 52 -4.89 12.25 -3.25
N ARG A 53 -5.32 10.99 -3.05
CA ARG A 53 -6.68 10.45 -3.20
C ARG A 53 -7.26 10.57 -4.61
N GLU A 54 -6.41 10.77 -5.60
CA GLU A 54 -6.79 10.87 -6.99
C GLU A 54 -6.87 9.48 -7.62
N ILE A 55 -8.08 9.09 -8.02
CA ILE A 55 -8.35 7.83 -8.71
C ILE A 55 -8.69 8.15 -10.16
N MET A 56 -8.04 7.46 -11.10
CA MET A 56 -8.32 7.58 -12.54
C MET A 56 -8.62 6.22 -13.15
N ALA A 57 -9.48 6.23 -14.17
CA ALA A 57 -9.63 5.13 -15.10
C ALA A 57 -8.64 5.31 -16.25
N LEU A 58 -7.69 4.38 -16.41
CA LEU A 58 -6.71 4.37 -17.48
C LEU A 58 -7.02 3.20 -18.42
N THR A 59 -7.38 3.51 -19.66
CA THR A 59 -7.73 2.52 -20.69
C THR A 59 -6.63 2.41 -21.74
N ASP A 60 -6.59 1.25 -22.41
CA ASP A 60 -5.76 0.99 -23.60
C ASP A 60 -4.29 1.43 -23.44
N ASN A 61 -3.86 2.37 -24.27
CA ASN A 61 -2.48 2.86 -24.34
C ASN A 61 -2.05 3.68 -23.13
N ASN A 62 -3.00 4.18 -22.33
CA ASN A 62 -2.72 4.97 -21.13
C ASN A 62 -2.47 4.09 -19.90
N LYS A 63 -2.72 2.77 -19.99
CA LYS A 63 -2.44 1.87 -18.88
C LYS A 63 -0.94 1.81 -18.59
N PRO A 64 -0.54 1.92 -17.30
CA PRO A 64 0.85 1.78 -16.92
C PRO A 64 1.29 0.32 -17.17
N LYS A 65 2.40 0.16 -17.89
CA LYS A 65 2.82 -1.14 -18.47
C LYS A 65 3.84 -1.90 -17.63
N HIS A 66 4.50 -1.22 -16.70
CA HIS A 66 5.61 -1.80 -15.94
C HIS A 66 5.26 -1.91 -14.47
N GLU A 67 5.20 -3.13 -13.94
CA GLU A 67 5.08 -3.35 -12.51
C GLU A 67 6.39 -2.98 -11.81
N VAL A 68 6.30 -2.13 -10.79
CA VAL A 68 7.43 -1.65 -9.98
C VAL A 68 7.25 -1.95 -8.49
N SER A 69 6.28 -2.81 -8.15
CA SER A 69 6.03 -3.29 -6.79
C SER A 69 7.29 -3.91 -6.18
N THR A 70 7.59 -3.55 -4.93
CA THR A 70 8.58 -4.28 -4.13
C THR A 70 8.00 -5.62 -3.63
N ILE A 71 8.84 -6.47 -3.05
CA ILE A 71 8.39 -7.75 -2.45
C ILE A 71 7.30 -7.51 -1.39
N ILE A 72 7.46 -6.48 -0.57
CA ILE A 72 6.50 -6.14 0.49
C ILE A 72 5.16 -5.69 -0.12
N ASP A 73 5.20 -4.90 -1.19
CA ASP A 73 4.00 -4.44 -1.89
C ASP A 73 3.18 -5.63 -2.44
N ARG A 74 3.86 -6.63 -3.01
CA ARG A 74 3.20 -7.86 -3.48
C ARG A 74 2.55 -8.66 -2.35
N ILE A 75 3.26 -8.85 -1.23
CA ILE A 75 2.76 -9.59 -0.07
C ILE A 75 1.55 -8.89 0.57
N THR A 76 1.49 -7.56 0.49
CA THR A 76 0.37 -6.77 1.01
C THR A 76 -0.71 -6.44 -0.03
N PHE A 77 -0.68 -7.15 -1.18
CA PHE A 77 -1.63 -7.02 -2.28
C PHE A 77 -1.74 -5.60 -2.86
N LYS A 78 -0.63 -4.84 -2.85
CA LYS A 78 -0.53 -3.48 -3.37
C LYS A 78 0.29 -3.48 -4.65
N ALA A 79 -0.31 -3.88 -5.77
CA ALA A 79 0.38 -3.88 -7.06
C ALA A 79 0.56 -2.44 -7.57
N ILE A 80 1.80 -2.02 -7.79
CA ILE A 80 2.15 -0.66 -8.22
C ILE A 80 2.81 -0.71 -9.59
N TYR A 81 2.40 0.19 -10.46
CA TYR A 81 2.84 0.27 -11.84
C TYR A 81 3.40 1.66 -12.17
N SER A 82 4.22 1.71 -13.22
CA SER A 82 4.69 2.95 -13.84
C SER A 82 4.54 2.86 -15.36
N ASN A 83 4.63 4.01 -16.02
CA ASN A 83 4.66 4.08 -17.48
C ASN A 83 6.02 3.66 -18.08
N GLY A 84 7.03 3.42 -17.24
CA GLY A 84 8.40 3.08 -17.64
C GLY A 84 9.40 3.22 -16.50
N ILE A 85 10.56 2.57 -16.59
CA ILE A 85 11.61 2.66 -15.55
C ILE A 85 12.13 4.10 -15.39
N LYS A 86 12.27 4.84 -16.50
CA LYS A 86 12.65 6.26 -16.51
C LYS A 86 11.53 7.21 -16.03
N SER A 87 10.33 6.68 -15.76
CA SER A 87 9.16 7.44 -15.32
C SER A 87 9.01 7.46 -13.80
N MET A 88 10.06 7.09 -13.06
CA MET A 88 10.15 7.19 -11.61
C MET A 88 11.13 8.30 -11.21
N GLY A 89 10.88 8.95 -10.08
CA GLY A 89 11.68 10.04 -9.54
C GLY A 89 10.83 11.26 -9.17
N TYR A 90 11.51 12.35 -8.78
CA TYR A 90 10.85 13.62 -8.44
C TYR A 90 10.00 14.15 -9.59
N GLY A 91 8.81 14.67 -9.27
CA GLY A 91 7.86 15.22 -10.24
C GLY A 91 7.18 14.16 -11.11
N LYS A 92 7.32 12.87 -10.77
CA LYS A 92 6.68 11.75 -11.48
C LYS A 92 5.62 11.06 -10.64
N SER A 93 4.82 10.24 -11.31
CA SER A 93 3.71 9.50 -10.72
C SER A 93 3.87 8.00 -10.92
N VAL A 94 3.44 7.24 -9.93
CA VAL A 94 3.22 5.80 -10.02
C VAL A 94 1.75 5.49 -9.71
N TYR A 95 1.32 4.29 -10.06
CA TYR A 95 -0.09 3.94 -10.13
C TYR A 95 -0.35 2.67 -9.32
N LEU A 96 -1.08 2.78 -8.22
CA LEU A 96 -1.55 1.62 -7.48
C LEU A 96 -2.80 1.07 -8.16
N TYR A 97 -2.79 -0.22 -8.51
CA TYR A 97 -3.90 -0.89 -9.16
C TYR A 97 -5.07 -1.13 -8.20
N LEU A 98 -6.29 -0.76 -8.62
CA LEU A 98 -7.53 -0.91 -7.83
C LEU A 98 -8.52 -1.94 -8.41
N GLY A 99 -8.17 -2.58 -9.53
CA GLY A 99 -9.06 -3.50 -10.26
C GLY A 99 -9.61 -2.91 -11.57
N GLY A 100 -9.60 -3.72 -12.62
CA GLY A 100 -10.08 -3.36 -13.96
C GLY A 100 -9.19 -2.30 -14.61
N ASP A 101 -9.76 -1.13 -14.86
CA ASP A 101 -9.04 0.00 -15.46
C ASP A 101 -8.73 1.10 -14.43
N ARG A 102 -8.99 0.85 -13.14
CA ARG A 102 -8.89 1.86 -12.09
C ARG A 102 -7.54 1.84 -11.39
N TYR A 103 -6.96 3.02 -11.24
CA TYR A 103 -5.68 3.23 -10.59
C TYR A 103 -5.75 4.43 -9.65
N LEU A 104 -5.09 4.30 -8.49
CA LEU A 104 -4.82 5.41 -7.59
C LEU A 104 -3.46 6.01 -7.94
N ILE A 105 -3.42 7.34 -8.13
CA ILE A 105 -2.22 8.06 -8.50
C ILE A 105 -1.43 8.44 -7.24
N LEU A 106 -0.16 8.05 -7.22
CA LEU A 106 0.80 8.38 -6.17
C LEU A 106 1.89 9.26 -6.78
N ARG A 107 2.15 10.44 -6.21
CA ARG A 107 3.06 11.45 -6.78
C ARG A 107 4.30 11.64 -5.92
N CYS A 108 5.47 11.76 -6.55
CA CYS A 108 6.73 12.03 -5.85
C CYS A 108 7.10 13.51 -5.94
N GLY A 109 7.45 14.13 -4.81
CA GLY A 109 7.98 15.49 -4.77
C GLY A 109 6.94 16.62 -4.75
N GLY A 110 5.69 16.33 -4.38
CA GLY A 110 4.68 17.35 -4.07
C GLY A 110 4.56 17.54 -2.55
N GLY A 111 5.54 18.22 -1.95
CA GLY A 111 5.33 18.84 -0.64
C GLY A 111 4.48 20.09 -0.81
N GLY A 112 3.53 20.31 0.11
CA GLY A 112 3.05 21.67 0.38
C GLY A 112 4.16 22.53 0.97
#